data_AF-C3QNN0-F1
#
_entry.id   AF-C3QNN0-F1
#
_cell.length_a   1.000
_cell.length_b   1.000
_cell.length_c   1.000
_cell.angle_alpha   90.00
_cell.angle_beta   90.00
_cell.angle_gamma   90.00
#
_symmetry.space_group_name_H-M   'P 1'
#
loop_
_entity.id
_entity.type
_entity.pdbx_description
1 polymer ?
#
loop_
_entity_poly.entity_id
_entity_poly.type
_entity_poly.pdbx_seq_one_letter_code
_entity_poly.pdbx_strand_id
1 'polypeptide(L)'
;YNFPEKKYKTVADVQGNWKVTLPILKAGGPYTMAINDIELKDILIGDVWVCSGQSNMELPVSRVTDRFRDEISTDSNYPMVRYIKTPLLYNFHAPQADIPGISWQAMTPENVMPFSALAYFFAKDVYQKTKVPVGIINSSVGGSPVEAWISEGGLKPFPFYLNEKRIYESDDLMESMKKEERKKSHAWNVALFQGDKGMHEATPWYAADYDDSNWTETDLFTSGWATNGLNTVNGSHWFRKDFQVSAQQAGEKATLRLGCIVDADSVYVNGTFVGTVSYQYPPRIYTIPAGLLKAGKNTITIRLFSYGGRPQFVKEKPYKILFGKGQPEKGESEINLEGSWKYHLGAPMPAAPGQTAFHYKPTGLYNAMIAPLLNYTVSGVIWYQGESNVSRRNEYKDLLTAMISDWRQRWNKSDMPFYIIELADFLSPTDKGGRTAWAEFRKAQAEVADTNKNVTLIKNSDLGEWNDIHPLDKKTLGQRVAAAILIEMNTKNRK
;
A
#
# COMPACT_ATOMS: atom_id res chain seq x y z
N TYR A 1 -6.44 -32.02 24.55
CA TYR A 1 -7.02 -31.66 23.23
C TYR A 1 -6.80 -32.79 22.23
N ASN A 2 -7.72 -32.99 21.26
CA ASN A 2 -7.67 -34.05 20.24
C ASN A 2 -7.40 -33.45 18.85
N PHE A 3 -6.30 -33.83 18.19
CA PHE A 3 -5.89 -33.28 16.89
C PHE A 3 -4.81 -34.17 16.24
N PRO A 4 -4.84 -34.38 14.92
CA PRO A 4 -5.75 -35.33 14.28
C PRO A 4 -5.64 -36.71 14.98
N GLU A 5 -6.70 -37.08 15.72
CA GLU A 5 -6.86 -38.37 16.43
C GLU A 5 -5.87 -38.68 17.58
N LYS A 6 -5.04 -37.71 17.99
CA LYS A 6 -4.16 -37.85 19.16
C LYS A 6 -4.55 -36.88 20.27
N LYS A 7 -4.57 -37.41 21.50
CA LYS A 7 -4.75 -36.62 22.71
C LYS A 7 -3.41 -36.13 23.23
N TYR A 8 -3.34 -34.84 23.51
CA TYR A 8 -2.21 -34.24 24.19
C TYR A 8 -2.70 -33.43 25.41
N LYS A 9 -1.81 -33.24 26.38
CA LYS A 9 -2.07 -32.54 27.64
C LYS A 9 -0.96 -31.53 27.90
N THR A 10 -1.33 -30.39 28.45
CA THR A 10 -0.42 -29.36 28.98
C THR A 10 -1.07 -28.73 30.21
N VAL A 11 -0.31 -27.98 30.98
CA VAL A 11 -0.80 -27.21 32.13
C VAL A 11 -0.42 -25.76 31.89
N ALA A 12 -1.33 -24.84 32.24
CA ALA A 12 -1.03 -23.43 32.17
C ALA A 12 0.05 -23.05 33.19
N ASP A 13 0.88 -22.08 32.84
CA ASP A 13 1.81 -21.45 33.76
C ASP A 13 1.08 -20.61 34.82
N VAL A 14 1.84 -20.00 35.73
CA VAL A 14 1.28 -19.21 36.84
C VAL A 14 0.62 -17.90 36.37
N GLN A 15 0.84 -17.50 35.12
CA GLN A 15 0.18 -16.37 34.46
C GLN A 15 -1.06 -16.80 33.66
N GLY A 16 -1.35 -18.10 33.59
CA GLY A 16 -2.48 -18.65 32.83
C GLY A 16 -2.19 -18.92 31.36
N ASN A 17 -0.95 -18.72 30.89
CA ASN A 17 -0.57 -19.05 29.52
C ASN A 17 -0.30 -20.54 29.39
N TRP A 18 -0.66 -21.12 28.26
CA TRP A 18 -0.32 -22.51 27.96
C TRP A 18 0.16 -22.61 26.52
N LYS A 19 1.11 -23.51 26.29
CA LYS A 19 1.65 -23.81 24.97
C LYS A 19 1.73 -25.31 24.76
N VAL A 20 1.56 -25.69 23.51
CA VAL A 20 1.70 -27.06 23.04
C VAL A 20 2.47 -27.03 21.74
N THR A 21 3.51 -27.85 21.67
CA THR A 21 4.16 -28.16 20.41
C THR A 21 3.59 -29.46 19.86
N LEU A 22 2.98 -29.40 18.68
CA LEU A 22 2.51 -30.59 17.96
C LEU A 22 3.67 -31.18 17.14
N PRO A 23 3.74 -32.51 16.96
CA PRO A 23 4.70 -33.09 16.02
C PRO A 23 4.41 -32.62 14.59
N ILE A 24 5.32 -32.88 13.65
CA ILE A 24 5.08 -32.61 12.23
C ILE A 24 3.80 -33.36 11.80
N LEU A 25 2.87 -32.62 11.22
CA LEU A 25 1.61 -33.13 10.72
C LEU A 25 1.61 -33.10 9.20
N LYS A 26 0.86 -34.02 8.59
CA LYS A 26 0.65 -34.01 7.14
C LYS A 26 -0.11 -32.73 6.77
N ALA A 27 0.38 -32.03 5.75
CA ALA A 27 -0.30 -30.86 5.21
C ALA A 27 -1.70 -31.23 4.69
N GLY A 28 -2.66 -30.31 4.83
CA GLY A 28 -4.05 -30.52 4.43
C GLY A 28 -5.05 -29.88 5.39
N GLY A 29 -6.23 -30.47 5.46
CA GLY A 29 -7.39 -29.96 6.21
C GLY A 29 -8.62 -29.84 5.29
N PRO A 30 -9.71 -29.22 5.77
CA PRO A 30 -9.86 -28.67 7.12
C PRO A 30 -9.91 -29.75 8.21
N TYR A 31 -9.19 -29.52 9.30
CA TYR A 31 -9.24 -30.33 10.51
C TYR A 31 -10.11 -29.65 11.58
N THR A 32 -10.52 -30.44 12.57
CA THR A 32 -11.18 -29.96 13.79
C THR A 32 -10.28 -30.26 14.98
N MET A 33 -10.18 -29.33 15.93
CA MET A 33 -9.45 -29.47 17.19
C MET A 33 -10.39 -29.22 18.36
N ALA A 34 -10.50 -30.17 19.28
CA ALA A 34 -11.21 -29.94 20.54
C ALA A 34 -10.20 -29.58 21.65
N ILE A 35 -10.35 -28.41 22.26
CA ILE A 35 -9.58 -27.91 23.40
C ILE A 35 -10.51 -27.79 24.60
N ASN A 36 -10.51 -28.83 25.46
CA ASN A 36 -11.51 -29.00 26.51
C ASN A 36 -12.92 -28.87 25.91
N ASP A 37 -13.69 -27.86 26.30
CA ASP A 37 -15.06 -27.61 25.83
C ASP A 37 -15.11 -26.69 24.59
N ILE A 38 -13.96 -26.23 24.09
CA ILE A 38 -13.86 -25.38 22.88
C ILE A 38 -13.62 -26.26 21.66
N GLU A 39 -14.44 -26.11 20.62
CA GLU A 39 -14.23 -26.74 19.33
C GLU A 39 -13.75 -25.72 18.30
N LEU A 40 -12.55 -25.93 17.76
CA LEU A 40 -12.00 -25.16 16.65
C LEU A 40 -12.19 -25.93 15.36
N LYS A 41 -12.78 -25.31 14.34
CA LYS A 41 -13.01 -25.88 13.00
C LYS A 41 -12.19 -25.13 11.97
N ASP A 42 -12.15 -25.68 10.75
CA ASP A 42 -11.48 -25.07 9.59
C ASP A 42 -9.97 -24.82 9.80
N ILE A 43 -9.30 -25.78 10.45
CA ILE A 43 -7.85 -25.70 10.68
C ILE A 43 -7.11 -26.29 9.48
N LEU A 44 -6.24 -25.49 8.86
CA LEU A 44 -5.34 -25.94 7.80
C LEU A 44 -3.93 -26.15 8.35
N ILE A 45 -3.23 -27.15 7.81
CA ILE A 45 -1.83 -27.44 8.09
C ILE A 45 -1.07 -27.23 6.79
N GLY A 46 -0.09 -26.34 6.79
CA GLY A 46 0.69 -25.98 5.61
C GLY A 46 1.73 -24.91 5.91
N ASP A 47 2.19 -24.23 4.88
CA ASP A 47 3.25 -23.23 4.97
C ASP A 47 2.68 -21.87 5.39
N VAL A 48 3.30 -21.22 6.38
CA VAL A 48 2.90 -19.88 6.86
C VAL A 48 4.01 -18.88 6.60
N TRP A 49 3.71 -17.82 5.86
CA TRP A 49 4.68 -16.78 5.46
C TRP A 49 4.35 -15.45 6.10
N VAL A 50 5.37 -14.76 6.62
CA VAL A 50 5.25 -13.38 7.07
C VAL A 50 5.63 -12.47 5.91
N CYS A 51 4.66 -11.74 5.38
CA CYS A 51 4.84 -10.72 4.35
C CYS A 51 4.90 -9.36 5.05
N SER A 52 6.07 -8.73 5.08
CA SER A 52 6.29 -7.51 5.87
C SER A 52 7.01 -6.42 5.08
N GLY A 53 6.95 -5.20 5.58
CA GLY A 53 7.60 -4.03 5.01
C GLY A 53 6.65 -2.85 4.88
N GLN A 54 6.72 -2.13 3.77
CA GLN A 54 5.98 -0.88 3.59
C GLN A 54 4.92 -0.93 2.47
N SER A 55 4.59 0.24 1.89
CA SER A 55 3.48 0.45 0.96
C SER A 55 3.45 -0.52 -0.22
N ASN A 56 4.61 -0.94 -0.72
CA ASN A 56 4.69 -1.87 -1.84
C ASN A 56 4.37 -3.33 -1.46
N MET A 57 4.61 -3.72 -0.20
CA MET A 57 4.06 -4.96 0.37
C MET A 57 2.57 -4.81 0.67
N GLU A 58 2.14 -3.63 1.12
CA GLU A 58 0.76 -3.37 1.50
C GLU A 58 -0.21 -3.26 0.32
N LEU A 59 0.30 -2.85 -0.85
CA LEU A 59 -0.51 -2.47 -2.01
C LEU A 59 -1.56 -3.55 -2.37
N PRO A 60 -2.86 -3.23 -2.30
CA PRO A 60 -3.91 -4.23 -2.40
C PRO A 60 -4.18 -4.67 -3.85
N VAL A 61 -4.80 -5.84 -4.02
CA VAL A 61 -5.26 -6.37 -5.32
C VAL A 61 -6.14 -5.35 -6.05
N SER A 62 -7.01 -4.63 -5.34
CA SER A 62 -7.84 -3.56 -5.90
C SER A 62 -7.06 -2.46 -6.62
N ARG A 63 -5.78 -2.26 -6.30
CA ARG A 63 -4.90 -1.28 -6.93
C ARG A 63 -4.25 -1.78 -8.23
N VAL A 64 -4.32 -3.09 -8.52
CA VAL A 64 -3.76 -3.70 -9.75
C VAL A 64 -4.83 -4.30 -10.64
N THR A 65 -6.11 -4.20 -10.27
CA THR A 65 -7.23 -4.73 -11.08
C THR A 65 -7.28 -4.12 -12.46
N ASP A 66 -6.72 -2.93 -12.67
CA ASP A 66 -6.66 -2.36 -14.02
C ASP A 66 -5.86 -3.22 -15.00
N ARG A 67 -4.75 -3.79 -14.52
CA ARG A 67 -3.84 -4.63 -15.32
C ARG A 67 -4.26 -6.10 -15.32
N PHE A 68 -4.87 -6.58 -14.24
CA PHE A 68 -5.11 -8.02 -14.02
C PHE A 68 -6.59 -8.38 -13.79
N ARG A 69 -7.55 -7.53 -14.20
CA ARG A 69 -8.99 -7.73 -13.95
C ARG A 69 -9.47 -9.12 -14.34
N ASP A 70 -9.24 -9.49 -15.60
CA ASP A 70 -9.80 -10.72 -16.16
C ASP A 70 -9.30 -11.94 -15.36
N GLU A 71 -8.00 -12.01 -15.05
CA GLU A 71 -7.45 -13.08 -14.21
C GLU A 71 -8.00 -13.06 -12.79
N ILE A 72 -8.03 -11.90 -12.12
CA ILE A 72 -8.53 -11.81 -10.73
C ILE A 72 -10.02 -12.19 -10.68
N SER A 73 -10.81 -11.82 -11.68
CA SER A 73 -12.25 -12.11 -11.73
C SER A 73 -12.56 -13.58 -12.04
N THR A 74 -11.70 -14.28 -12.78
CA THR A 74 -11.93 -15.66 -13.24
C THR A 74 -11.19 -16.70 -12.43
N ASP A 75 -10.08 -16.32 -11.78
CA ASP A 75 -9.13 -17.26 -11.17
C ASP A 75 -8.60 -16.73 -9.82
N SER A 76 -9.52 -16.58 -8.86
CA SER A 76 -9.27 -16.10 -7.49
C SER A 76 -9.88 -16.96 -6.37
N ASN A 77 -10.46 -18.13 -6.69
CA ASN A 77 -11.06 -19.01 -5.70
C ASN A 77 -10.11 -20.14 -5.25
N TYR A 78 -9.33 -19.87 -4.20
CA TYR A 78 -8.35 -20.78 -3.61
C TYR A 78 -8.51 -20.84 -2.08
N PRO A 79 -9.55 -21.52 -1.56
CA PRO A 79 -9.86 -21.51 -0.13
C PRO A 79 -8.80 -22.17 0.77
N MET A 80 -7.83 -22.90 0.19
CA MET A 80 -6.67 -23.44 0.92
C MET A 80 -5.53 -22.41 1.09
N VAL A 81 -5.66 -21.24 0.47
CA VAL A 81 -4.85 -20.07 0.74
C VAL A 81 -5.60 -19.20 1.74
N ARG A 82 -4.97 -18.91 2.88
CA ARG A 82 -5.52 -18.09 3.96
C ARG A 82 -4.66 -16.86 4.17
N TYR A 83 -5.31 -15.73 4.46
CA TYR A 83 -4.66 -14.45 4.57
C TYR A 83 -5.11 -13.71 5.83
N ILE A 84 -4.14 -13.07 6.50
CA ILE A 84 -4.34 -12.11 7.57
C ILE A 84 -3.68 -10.80 7.14
N LYS A 85 -4.35 -9.67 7.37
CA LYS A 85 -3.73 -8.35 7.41
C LYS A 85 -3.75 -7.86 8.86
N THR A 86 -2.60 -7.52 9.40
CA THR A 86 -2.54 -6.86 10.71
C THR A 86 -2.97 -5.39 10.58
N PRO A 87 -3.73 -4.85 11.55
CA PRO A 87 -4.04 -3.43 11.58
C PRO A 87 -2.77 -2.62 11.88
N LEU A 88 -2.76 -1.34 11.50
CA LEU A 88 -1.71 -0.42 11.91
C LEU A 88 -1.73 -0.25 13.43
N LEU A 89 -0.73 -0.83 14.11
CA LEU A 89 -0.51 -0.70 15.54
C LEU A 89 0.93 -0.28 15.79
N TYR A 90 1.17 0.47 16.86
CA TYR A 90 2.50 0.76 17.36
C TYR A 90 2.47 0.82 18.88
N ASN A 91 3.55 0.38 19.53
CA ASN A 91 3.71 0.51 20.98
C ASN A 91 5.19 0.77 21.31
N PHE A 92 5.49 1.88 21.97
CA PHE A 92 6.85 2.25 22.34
C PHE A 92 7.26 1.75 23.74
N HIS A 93 6.34 1.22 24.53
CA HIS A 93 6.64 0.73 25.88
C HIS A 93 7.19 -0.69 25.87
N ALA A 94 6.48 -1.61 25.23
CA ALA A 94 6.82 -3.03 25.29
C ALA A 94 6.24 -3.85 24.11
N PRO A 95 6.84 -5.01 23.80
CA PRO A 95 6.23 -6.02 22.94
C PRO A 95 4.83 -6.41 23.41
N GLN A 96 3.88 -6.44 22.49
CA GLN A 96 2.51 -6.86 22.73
C GLN A 96 2.38 -8.38 22.58
N ALA A 97 1.44 -8.98 23.31
CA ALA A 97 1.22 -10.43 23.29
C ALA A 97 0.25 -10.89 22.19
N ASP A 98 -0.63 -10.00 21.72
CA ASP A 98 -1.69 -10.32 20.75
C ASP A 98 -2.01 -9.13 19.84
N ILE A 99 -2.70 -9.40 18.73
CA ILE A 99 -3.19 -8.41 17.77
C ILE A 99 -4.73 -8.49 17.74
N PRO A 100 -5.45 -7.46 18.22
CA PRO A 100 -6.90 -7.52 18.29
C PRO A 100 -7.55 -7.47 16.89
N GLY A 101 -8.65 -8.20 16.74
CA GLY A 101 -9.55 -8.07 15.58
C GLY A 101 -9.05 -8.65 14.27
N ILE A 102 -8.06 -9.54 14.28
CA ILE A 102 -7.60 -10.26 13.08
C ILE A 102 -8.22 -11.66 13.00
N SER A 103 -8.47 -12.11 11.76
CA SER A 103 -8.97 -13.45 11.48
C SER A 103 -8.46 -13.93 10.13
N TRP A 104 -8.21 -15.23 10.00
CA TRP A 104 -7.86 -15.84 8.72
C TRP A 104 -9.02 -15.72 7.73
N GLN A 105 -8.75 -15.09 6.58
CA GLN A 105 -9.68 -15.00 5.46
C GLN A 105 -9.27 -15.96 4.36
N ALA A 106 -10.23 -16.70 3.82
CA ALA A 106 -10.01 -17.52 2.63
C ALA A 106 -9.82 -16.66 1.39
N MET A 107 -8.89 -17.06 0.52
CA MET A 107 -8.72 -16.44 -0.79
C MET A 107 -9.89 -16.82 -1.70
N THR A 108 -10.91 -15.97 -1.74
CA THR A 108 -12.12 -16.12 -2.57
C THR A 108 -12.42 -14.82 -3.31
N PRO A 109 -13.21 -14.84 -4.39
CA PRO A 109 -13.57 -13.62 -5.14
C PRO A 109 -14.10 -12.49 -4.25
N GLU A 110 -14.79 -12.81 -3.15
CA GLU A 110 -15.38 -11.86 -2.20
C GLU A 110 -14.33 -11.19 -1.30
N ASN A 111 -13.22 -11.87 -1.00
CA ASN A 111 -12.24 -11.43 -0.01
C ASN A 111 -10.96 -10.85 -0.60
N VAL A 112 -10.62 -11.14 -1.86
CA VAL A 112 -9.28 -10.90 -2.41
C VAL A 112 -8.90 -9.43 -2.61
N MET A 113 -9.88 -8.55 -2.80
CA MET A 113 -9.63 -7.14 -3.15
C MET A 113 -8.71 -6.39 -2.16
N PRO A 114 -8.88 -6.51 -0.83
CA PRO A 114 -7.97 -5.91 0.16
C PRO A 114 -6.65 -6.67 0.40
N PHE A 115 -6.43 -7.86 -0.20
CA PHE A 115 -5.19 -8.60 0.02
C PHE A 115 -4.03 -7.88 -0.66
N SER A 116 -2.81 -8.01 -0.12
CA SER A 116 -1.60 -7.56 -0.84
C SER A 116 -1.52 -8.24 -2.20
N ALA A 117 -1.39 -7.45 -3.26
CA ALA A 117 -1.29 -7.95 -4.62
C ALA A 117 -0.06 -8.84 -4.80
N LEU A 118 1.09 -8.48 -4.20
CA LEU A 118 2.28 -9.33 -4.20
C LEU A 118 2.00 -10.67 -3.52
N ALA A 119 1.46 -10.64 -2.30
CA ALA A 119 1.22 -11.84 -1.54
C ALA A 119 0.14 -12.74 -2.18
N TYR A 120 -0.88 -12.14 -2.82
CA TYR A 120 -1.92 -12.83 -3.58
C TYR A 120 -1.31 -13.69 -4.71
N PHE A 121 -0.54 -13.06 -5.60
CA PHE A 121 0.05 -13.78 -6.73
C PHE A 121 1.09 -14.81 -6.27
N PHE A 122 1.90 -14.48 -5.26
CA PHE A 122 2.83 -15.41 -4.64
C PHE A 122 2.13 -16.67 -4.08
N ALA A 123 1.13 -16.48 -3.22
CA ALA A 123 0.48 -17.58 -2.52
C ALA A 123 -0.33 -18.46 -3.48
N LYS A 124 -0.99 -17.85 -4.47
CA LYS A 124 -1.66 -18.55 -5.57
C LYS A 124 -0.68 -19.47 -6.30
N ASP A 125 0.45 -18.94 -6.75
CA ASP A 125 1.46 -19.71 -7.50
C ASP A 125 2.05 -20.87 -6.67
N VAL A 126 2.38 -20.63 -5.40
CA VAL A 126 2.92 -21.67 -4.50
C VAL A 126 1.89 -22.76 -4.28
N TYR A 127 0.65 -22.42 -3.95
CA TYR A 127 -0.41 -23.41 -3.74
C TYR A 127 -0.70 -24.21 -5.02
N GLN A 128 -0.78 -23.55 -6.18
CA GLN A 128 -1.03 -24.23 -7.44
C GLN A 128 0.02 -25.30 -7.75
N LYS A 129 1.30 -25.03 -7.45
CA LYS A 129 2.43 -25.93 -7.72
C LYS A 129 2.62 -27.01 -6.67
N THR A 130 2.37 -26.72 -5.39
CA THR A 130 2.66 -27.64 -4.28
C THR A 130 1.43 -28.40 -3.79
N LYS A 131 0.23 -27.84 -3.95
CA LYS A 131 -1.03 -28.27 -3.32
C LYS A 131 -0.97 -28.33 -1.79
N VAL A 132 0.03 -27.68 -1.18
CA VAL A 132 0.16 -27.51 0.28
C VAL A 132 -0.59 -26.23 0.67
N PRO A 133 -1.46 -26.24 1.69
CA PRO A 133 -2.14 -25.02 2.14
C PRO A 133 -1.15 -23.89 2.46
N VAL A 134 -1.51 -22.65 2.13
CA VAL A 134 -0.61 -21.49 2.32
C VAL A 134 -1.30 -20.46 3.20
N GLY A 135 -0.68 -20.13 4.34
CA GLY A 135 -1.06 -19.01 5.20
C GLY A 135 -0.16 -17.80 4.92
N ILE A 136 -0.76 -16.64 4.73
CA ILE A 136 -0.07 -15.35 4.64
C ILE A 136 -0.44 -14.51 5.86
N ILE A 137 0.57 -14.05 6.60
CA ILE A 137 0.43 -12.99 7.60
C ILE A 137 1.05 -11.74 6.99
N ASN A 138 0.22 -10.82 6.52
CA ASN A 138 0.66 -9.52 6.03
C ASN A 138 0.76 -8.53 7.19
N SER A 139 2.00 -8.23 7.59
CA SER A 139 2.33 -7.19 8.56
C SER A 139 3.13 -6.08 7.88
N SER A 140 2.43 -5.19 7.17
CA SER A 140 3.05 -4.08 6.43
C SER A 140 2.40 -2.74 6.78
N VAL A 141 3.17 -1.66 6.69
CA VAL A 141 2.70 -0.29 6.92
C VAL A 141 3.37 0.67 5.95
N GLY A 142 2.57 1.36 5.13
CA GLY A 142 3.02 2.41 4.23
C GLY A 142 4.05 3.36 4.85
N GLY A 143 5.17 3.58 4.15
CA GLY A 143 6.21 4.53 4.52
C GLY A 143 7.05 4.19 5.76
N SER A 144 6.82 3.08 6.46
CA SER A 144 7.64 2.71 7.60
C SER A 144 9.11 2.44 7.20
N PRO A 145 10.11 2.99 7.92
CA PRO A 145 11.51 2.67 7.72
C PRO A 145 11.90 1.40 8.49
N VAL A 146 13.04 0.77 8.15
CA VAL A 146 13.46 -0.53 8.71
C VAL A 146 13.57 -0.52 10.25
N GLU A 147 14.04 0.57 10.86
CA GLU A 147 14.22 0.69 12.30
C GLU A 147 12.91 0.62 13.10
N ALA A 148 11.76 0.91 12.47
CA ALA A 148 10.44 0.74 13.10
C ALA A 148 10.12 -0.74 13.39
N TRP A 149 10.76 -1.65 12.67
CA TRP A 149 10.54 -3.10 12.67
C TRP A 149 11.59 -3.89 13.45
N ILE A 150 12.53 -3.21 14.12
CA ILE A 150 13.58 -3.84 14.92
C ILE A 150 13.22 -3.72 16.40
N SER A 151 13.39 -4.80 17.18
CA SER A 151 13.18 -4.74 18.62
C SER A 151 14.18 -3.80 19.29
N GLU A 152 13.87 -3.35 20.51
CA GLU A 152 14.81 -2.58 21.31
C GLU A 152 16.16 -3.31 21.49
N GLY A 153 16.11 -4.64 21.63
CA GLY A 153 17.30 -5.49 21.71
C GLY A 153 18.13 -5.49 20.42
N GLY A 154 17.48 -5.56 19.26
CA GLY A 154 18.13 -5.50 17.95
C GLY A 154 18.70 -4.13 17.62
N LEU A 155 18.15 -3.06 18.19
CA LEU A 155 18.63 -1.68 18.03
C LEU A 155 19.77 -1.28 18.97
N LYS A 156 20.24 -2.16 19.87
CA LYS A 156 21.38 -1.87 20.77
C LYS A 156 22.63 -1.31 20.06
N PRO A 157 23.03 -1.79 18.86
CA PRO A 157 24.15 -1.21 18.12
C PRO A 157 23.90 0.21 17.59
N PHE A 158 22.67 0.71 17.63
CA PHE A 158 22.24 1.98 17.05
C PHE A 158 21.61 2.89 18.12
N PRO A 159 22.41 3.45 19.06
CA PRO A 159 21.89 4.21 20.21
C PRO A 159 21.09 5.46 19.82
N PHE A 160 21.31 6.02 18.62
CA PHE A 160 20.50 7.11 18.07
C PHE A 160 19.02 6.70 17.99
N TYR A 161 18.70 5.55 17.40
CA TYR A 161 17.31 5.09 17.24
C TYR A 161 16.65 4.72 18.57
N LEU A 162 17.43 4.21 19.53
CA LEU A 162 16.94 4.00 20.90
C LEU A 162 16.56 5.31 21.59
N ASN A 163 17.40 6.34 21.43
CA ASN A 163 17.10 7.66 21.99
C ASN A 163 15.92 8.34 21.29
N GLU A 164 15.77 8.17 19.97
CA GLU A 164 14.59 8.65 19.25
C GLU A 164 13.32 7.97 19.77
N LYS A 165 13.33 6.63 19.92
CA LYS A 165 12.21 5.86 20.45
C LYS A 165 11.76 6.34 21.85
N ARG A 166 12.70 6.66 22.74
CA ARG A 166 12.43 7.16 24.11
C ARG A 166 11.58 8.43 24.15
N ILE A 167 11.67 9.28 23.12
CA ILE A 167 10.82 10.48 23.03
C ILE A 167 9.33 10.09 23.00
N TYR A 168 9.00 8.96 22.38
CA TYR A 168 7.63 8.50 22.18
C TYR A 168 7.16 7.50 23.25
N GLU A 169 7.92 7.30 24.32
CA GLU A 169 7.46 6.58 25.51
C GLU A 169 6.54 7.45 26.40
N SER A 170 6.47 8.75 26.16
CA SER A 170 5.53 9.62 26.86
C SER A 170 4.15 9.61 26.18
N ASP A 171 3.19 8.92 26.78
CA ASP A 171 1.80 8.89 26.29
C ASP A 171 1.19 10.31 26.27
N ASP A 172 1.43 11.10 27.33
CA ASP A 172 0.99 12.50 27.41
C ASP A 172 1.51 13.35 26.24
N LEU A 173 2.81 13.20 25.89
CA LEU A 173 3.39 13.91 24.75
C LEU A 173 2.70 13.48 23.45
N MET A 174 2.54 12.17 23.24
CA MET A 174 1.91 11.64 22.04
C MET A 174 0.46 12.09 21.88
N GLU A 175 -0.32 12.09 22.96
CA GLU A 175 -1.70 12.57 22.96
C GLU A 175 -1.79 14.08 22.68
N SER A 176 -0.89 14.86 23.29
CA SER A 176 -0.82 16.31 23.06
C SER A 176 -0.48 16.64 21.60
N MET A 177 0.51 15.95 21.00
CA MET A 177 0.88 16.07 19.59
C MET A 177 -0.31 15.76 18.69
N LYS A 178 -0.95 14.60 18.89
CA LYS A 178 -2.13 14.19 18.11
C LYS A 178 -3.27 15.22 18.21
N LYS A 179 -3.52 15.78 19.38
CA LYS A 179 -4.57 16.78 19.60
C LYS A 179 -4.26 18.10 18.89
N GLU A 180 -3.04 18.61 19.05
CA GLU A 180 -2.63 19.87 18.43
C GLU A 180 -2.52 19.76 16.90
N GLU A 181 -1.99 18.65 16.39
CA GLU A 181 -1.95 18.39 14.94
C GLU A 181 -3.36 18.32 14.35
N ARG A 182 -4.32 17.64 15.00
CA ARG A 182 -5.72 17.63 14.55
C ARG A 182 -6.33 19.02 14.51
N LYS A 183 -6.08 19.86 15.52
CA LYS A 183 -6.57 21.26 15.53
C LYS A 183 -5.98 22.06 14.38
N LYS A 184 -4.67 21.95 14.14
CA LYS A 184 -3.98 22.65 13.04
C LYS A 184 -4.52 22.19 11.69
N SER A 185 -4.64 20.88 11.46
CA SER A 185 -5.21 20.35 10.21
C SER A 185 -6.66 20.80 10.01
N HIS A 186 -7.47 20.81 11.07
CA HIS A 186 -8.85 21.31 11.00
C HIS A 186 -8.89 22.80 10.63
N ALA A 187 -8.10 23.65 11.31
CA ALA A 187 -8.04 25.08 11.00
C ALA A 187 -7.61 25.35 9.55
N TRP A 188 -6.61 24.60 9.05
CA TRP A 188 -6.16 24.71 7.66
C TRP A 188 -7.28 24.33 6.68
N ASN A 189 -7.99 23.22 6.92
CA ASN A 189 -9.11 22.78 6.07
C ASN A 189 -10.28 23.77 6.07
N VAL A 190 -10.62 24.34 7.23
CA VAL A 190 -11.64 25.39 7.35
C VAL A 190 -11.25 26.62 6.55
N ALA A 191 -10.00 27.08 6.69
CA ALA A 191 -9.50 28.25 5.96
C ALA A 191 -9.47 28.00 4.44
N LEU A 192 -9.01 26.83 4.00
CA LEU A 192 -9.07 26.42 2.59
C LEU A 192 -10.51 26.46 2.09
N PHE A 193 -11.45 25.83 2.81
CA PHE A 193 -12.85 25.80 2.40
C PHE A 193 -13.42 27.22 2.30
N GLN A 194 -13.21 28.08 3.30
CA GLN A 194 -13.71 29.46 3.30
C GLN A 194 -13.11 30.31 2.18
N GLY A 195 -11.83 30.12 1.87
CA GLY A 195 -11.14 30.88 0.83
C GLY A 195 -11.41 30.40 -0.59
N ASP A 196 -11.99 29.20 -0.77
CA ASP A 196 -12.16 28.60 -2.08
C ASP A 196 -13.35 29.21 -2.83
N LYS A 197 -13.07 30.21 -3.65
CA LYS A 197 -14.07 30.94 -4.45
C LYS A 197 -14.95 30.00 -5.28
N GLY A 198 -14.40 28.90 -5.80
CA GLY A 198 -15.15 27.96 -6.61
C GLY A 198 -16.25 27.21 -5.88
N MET A 199 -16.24 27.22 -4.55
CA MET A 199 -17.31 26.68 -3.70
C MET A 199 -18.37 27.71 -3.29
N HIS A 200 -18.08 29.01 -3.41
CA HIS A 200 -18.86 30.09 -2.75
C HIS A 200 -19.40 31.15 -3.69
N GLU A 201 -18.99 31.17 -4.96
CA GLU A 201 -19.63 32.02 -5.96
C GLU A 201 -21.11 31.64 -6.15
N ALA A 202 -21.91 32.60 -6.63
CA ALA A 202 -23.36 32.42 -6.81
C ALA A 202 -23.68 31.18 -7.65
N THR A 203 -22.86 30.93 -8.67
CA THR A 203 -22.82 29.67 -9.40
C THR A 203 -21.50 28.96 -9.07
N PRO A 204 -21.52 27.82 -8.37
CA PRO A 204 -20.30 27.08 -8.06
C PRO A 204 -19.54 26.68 -9.33
N TRP A 205 -18.22 26.66 -9.28
CA TRP A 205 -17.38 26.40 -10.46
C TRP A 205 -17.47 24.98 -11.01
N TYR A 206 -18.08 24.05 -10.29
CA TYR A 206 -18.39 22.71 -10.83
C TYR A 206 -19.69 22.67 -11.62
N ALA A 207 -20.56 23.69 -11.53
CA ALA A 207 -21.86 23.69 -12.17
C ALA A 207 -21.76 23.50 -13.69
N ALA A 208 -22.75 22.82 -14.26
CA ALA A 208 -22.77 22.45 -15.67
C ALA A 208 -22.84 23.68 -16.60
N ASP A 209 -23.50 24.73 -16.14
CA ASP A 209 -23.79 25.98 -16.85
C ASP A 209 -22.89 27.15 -16.41
N TYR A 210 -21.85 26.87 -15.60
CA TYR A 210 -20.89 27.90 -15.21
C TYR A 210 -20.12 28.45 -16.43
N ASP A 211 -20.11 29.78 -16.58
CA ASP A 211 -19.36 30.48 -17.62
C ASP A 211 -17.87 30.62 -17.21
N ASP A 212 -17.03 29.82 -17.83
CA ASP A 212 -15.58 29.81 -17.65
C ASP A 212 -14.84 30.51 -18.81
N SER A 213 -15.51 31.39 -19.57
CA SER A 213 -14.89 32.14 -20.68
C SER A 213 -13.70 33.01 -20.26
N ASN A 214 -13.68 33.46 -19.00
CA ASN A 214 -12.61 34.26 -18.41
C ASN A 214 -11.48 33.45 -17.76
N TRP A 215 -11.54 32.11 -17.76
CA TRP A 215 -10.49 31.26 -17.19
C TRP A 215 -9.26 31.18 -18.11
N THR A 216 -8.09 30.98 -17.50
CA THR A 216 -6.83 30.88 -18.24
C THR A 216 -6.73 29.52 -18.92
N GLU A 217 -6.45 29.47 -20.22
CA GLU A 217 -6.14 28.22 -20.90
C GLU A 217 -4.73 27.72 -20.51
N THR A 218 -4.60 26.45 -20.18
CA THR A 218 -3.34 25.80 -19.83
C THR A 218 -3.32 24.34 -20.27
N ASP A 219 -2.15 23.83 -20.63
CA ASP A 219 -1.95 22.38 -20.75
C ASP A 219 -1.74 21.77 -19.34
N LEU A 220 -2.43 20.66 -19.05
CA LEU A 220 -2.40 19.99 -17.73
C LEU A 220 -0.98 19.64 -17.25
N PHE A 221 -0.10 19.29 -18.18
CA PHE A 221 1.24 18.77 -17.88
C PHE A 221 2.31 19.86 -17.85
N THR A 222 1.93 21.10 -18.14
CA THR A 222 2.78 22.25 -17.86
C THR A 222 2.76 22.54 -16.36
N SER A 223 3.72 23.34 -15.92
CA SER A 223 3.95 23.57 -14.50
C SER A 223 3.83 25.04 -14.10
N GLY A 224 3.43 25.89 -15.05
CA GLY A 224 3.27 27.33 -14.88
C GLY A 224 2.05 27.69 -14.03
N TRP A 225 0.96 26.94 -14.14
CA TRP A 225 -0.25 27.16 -13.32
C TRP A 225 -0.02 26.89 -11.82
N ALA A 226 0.99 26.09 -11.48
CA ALA A 226 1.33 25.69 -10.11
C ALA A 226 2.26 26.67 -9.38
N THR A 227 2.59 27.83 -9.98
CA THR A 227 3.54 28.80 -9.41
C THR A 227 3.06 30.24 -9.59
N ASN A 228 3.49 31.13 -8.69
CA ASN A 228 3.31 32.57 -8.83
C ASN A 228 4.54 33.27 -9.45
N GLY A 229 5.44 32.49 -10.07
CA GLY A 229 6.71 32.95 -10.64
C GLY A 229 7.88 32.94 -9.66
N LEU A 230 7.62 32.87 -8.36
CA LEU A 230 8.65 32.79 -7.32
C LEU A 230 8.55 31.50 -6.50
N ASN A 231 7.32 31.12 -6.15
CA ASN A 231 7.03 30.02 -5.25
C ASN A 231 5.92 29.15 -5.82
N THR A 232 5.95 27.88 -5.46
CA THR A 232 4.83 26.97 -5.66
C THR A 232 3.59 27.47 -4.92
N VAL A 233 2.43 27.39 -5.57
CA VAL A 233 1.14 27.74 -4.99
C VAL A 233 0.47 26.45 -4.51
N ASN A 234 0.17 26.39 -3.21
CA ASN A 234 -0.65 25.31 -2.63
C ASN A 234 -2.10 25.78 -2.45
N GLY A 235 -2.98 24.88 -2.00
CA GLY A 235 -4.40 25.15 -1.78
C GLY A 235 -5.29 24.46 -2.81
N SER A 236 -6.32 25.14 -3.31
CA SER A 236 -7.22 24.56 -4.32
C SER A 236 -7.04 25.15 -5.71
N HIS A 237 -6.99 24.26 -6.69
CA HIS A 237 -6.80 24.57 -8.10
C HIS A 237 -7.95 23.95 -8.88
N TRP A 238 -8.57 24.71 -9.77
CA TRP A 238 -9.72 24.25 -10.53
C TRP A 238 -9.39 24.14 -12.01
N PHE A 239 -9.81 23.04 -12.61
CA PHE A 239 -9.64 22.76 -14.02
C PHE A 239 -10.99 22.40 -14.63
N ARG A 240 -11.31 23.00 -15.78
CA ARG A 240 -12.53 22.72 -16.53
C ARG A 240 -12.21 22.38 -17.98
N LYS A 241 -12.93 21.40 -18.52
CA LYS A 241 -12.83 21.04 -19.94
C LYS A 241 -14.17 20.60 -20.49
N ASP A 242 -14.48 21.13 -21.66
CA ASP A 242 -15.57 20.67 -22.47
C ASP A 242 -15.13 19.51 -23.36
N PHE A 243 -16.03 18.54 -23.54
CA PHE A 243 -15.82 17.40 -24.44
C PHE A 243 -17.12 17.04 -25.14
N GLN A 244 -16.98 16.39 -26.29
CA GLN A 244 -18.12 15.98 -27.12
C GLN A 244 -18.43 14.51 -26.89
N VAL A 245 -19.70 14.19 -26.68
CA VAL A 245 -20.22 12.83 -26.52
C VAL A 245 -21.16 12.54 -27.68
N SER A 246 -20.96 11.41 -28.36
CA SER A 246 -21.84 10.99 -29.45
C SER A 246 -23.23 10.59 -28.95
N ALA A 247 -24.22 10.57 -29.85
CA ALA A 247 -25.56 10.09 -29.51
C ALA A 247 -25.57 8.62 -29.05
N GLN A 248 -24.59 7.81 -29.47
CA GLN A 248 -24.45 6.40 -29.06
C GLN A 248 -23.92 6.27 -27.63
N GLN A 249 -22.97 7.13 -27.25
CA GLN A 249 -22.38 7.14 -25.90
C GLN A 249 -23.26 7.85 -24.86
N ALA A 250 -24.16 8.72 -25.31
CA ALA A 250 -25.05 9.47 -24.43
C ALA A 250 -25.94 8.53 -23.61
N GLY A 251 -26.07 8.81 -22.31
CA GLY A 251 -26.85 7.98 -21.38
C GLY A 251 -26.14 6.70 -20.92
N GLU A 252 -25.02 6.30 -21.52
CA GLU A 252 -24.28 5.12 -21.07
C GLU A 252 -23.53 5.35 -19.75
N LYS A 253 -23.26 4.26 -19.03
CA LYS A 253 -22.29 4.24 -17.93
C LYS A 253 -20.88 4.29 -18.52
N ALA A 254 -19.99 5.08 -17.93
CA ALA A 254 -18.61 5.19 -18.39
C ALA A 254 -17.60 5.12 -17.25
N THR A 255 -16.33 4.81 -17.58
CA THR A 255 -15.21 4.85 -16.65
C THR A 255 -14.35 6.07 -16.95
N LEU A 256 -14.21 6.97 -15.98
CA LEU A 256 -13.34 8.13 -16.06
C LEU A 256 -11.97 7.79 -15.49
N ARG A 257 -10.93 8.02 -16.27
CA ARG A 257 -9.53 7.93 -15.86
C ARG A 257 -8.90 9.32 -15.85
N LEU A 258 -8.28 9.68 -14.74
CA LEU A 258 -7.55 10.95 -14.56
C LEU A 258 -6.14 10.72 -14.03
N GLY A 259 -5.50 9.66 -14.53
CA GLY A 259 -4.12 9.32 -14.24
C GLY A 259 -3.76 9.37 -12.75
N CYS A 260 -2.69 10.09 -12.44
CA CYS A 260 -2.20 10.36 -11.10
C CYS A 260 -2.07 11.88 -10.95
N ILE A 261 -2.59 12.41 -9.85
CA ILE A 261 -2.65 13.84 -9.55
C ILE A 261 -1.93 14.08 -8.23
N VAL A 262 -1.08 15.11 -8.16
CA VAL A 262 -0.45 15.54 -6.91
C VAL A 262 -1.22 16.78 -6.39
N ASP A 263 -1.85 16.76 -5.20
CA ASP A 263 -1.91 15.65 -4.24
C ASP A 263 -3.26 14.93 -4.24
N ALA A 264 -4.37 15.66 -4.17
CA ALA A 264 -5.70 15.09 -4.08
C ALA A 264 -6.67 15.76 -5.05
N ASP A 265 -7.84 15.16 -5.26
CA ASP A 265 -8.83 15.71 -6.20
C ASP A 265 -10.28 15.41 -5.79
N SER A 266 -11.19 16.25 -6.26
CA SER A 266 -12.63 16.02 -6.33
C SER A 266 -13.09 16.31 -7.75
N VAL A 267 -13.90 15.42 -8.32
CA VAL A 267 -14.24 15.47 -9.75
C VAL A 267 -15.73 15.53 -9.95
N TYR A 268 -16.12 16.37 -10.90
CA TYR A 268 -17.50 16.61 -11.28
C TYR A 268 -17.66 16.44 -12.79
N VAL A 269 -18.77 15.84 -13.22
CA VAL A 269 -19.17 15.74 -14.62
C VAL A 269 -20.57 16.33 -14.73
N ASN A 270 -20.74 17.32 -15.60
CA ASN A 270 -21.99 18.07 -15.76
C ASN A 270 -22.59 18.53 -14.41
N GLY A 271 -21.77 19.10 -13.52
CA GLY A 271 -22.22 19.53 -12.18
C GLY A 271 -22.35 18.43 -11.13
N THR A 272 -22.30 17.16 -11.52
CA THR A 272 -22.50 16.04 -10.58
C THR A 272 -21.16 15.51 -10.08
N PHE A 273 -21.00 15.39 -8.77
CA PHE A 273 -19.82 14.78 -8.16
C PHE A 273 -19.73 13.29 -8.55
N VAL A 274 -18.57 12.86 -9.07
CA VAL A 274 -18.34 11.47 -9.51
C VAL A 274 -17.26 10.74 -8.72
N GLY A 275 -16.44 11.46 -7.94
CA GLY A 275 -15.46 10.81 -7.07
C GLY A 275 -14.35 11.73 -6.55
N THR A 276 -13.55 11.16 -5.66
CA THR A 276 -12.41 11.81 -5.03
C THR A 276 -11.32 10.79 -4.71
N VAL A 277 -10.06 11.23 -4.77
CA VAL A 277 -8.90 10.53 -4.23
C VAL A 277 -8.17 11.53 -3.33
N SER A 278 -7.86 11.13 -2.10
CA SER A 278 -7.42 12.04 -1.03
C SER A 278 -5.90 12.25 -0.95
N TYR A 279 -5.10 11.60 -1.80
CA TYR A 279 -3.63 11.69 -1.81
C TYR A 279 -3.02 11.18 -3.13
N GLN A 280 -1.75 11.46 -3.38
CA GLN A 280 -1.17 11.34 -4.73
C GLN A 280 -1.11 9.94 -5.34
N TYR A 281 -1.00 8.87 -4.55
CA TYR A 281 -0.56 7.60 -5.13
C TYR A 281 -1.63 6.73 -5.82
N PRO A 282 -2.93 6.73 -5.44
CA PRO A 282 -3.93 5.92 -6.13
C PRO A 282 -4.19 6.38 -7.56
N PRO A 283 -4.41 5.45 -8.51
CA PRO A 283 -4.92 5.82 -9.82
C PRO A 283 -6.32 6.44 -9.68
N ARG A 284 -6.60 7.50 -10.43
CA ARG A 284 -7.92 8.15 -10.43
C ARG A 284 -8.82 7.41 -11.41
N ILE A 285 -9.67 6.54 -10.86
CA ILE A 285 -10.62 5.74 -11.63
C ILE A 285 -12.01 5.97 -11.01
N TYR A 286 -12.88 6.67 -11.73
CA TYR A 286 -14.21 7.03 -11.27
C TYR A 286 -15.29 6.45 -12.18
N THR A 287 -16.45 6.15 -11.61
CA THR A 287 -17.63 5.75 -12.39
C THR A 287 -18.43 6.99 -12.75
N ILE A 288 -18.65 7.20 -14.05
CA ILE A 288 -19.68 8.11 -14.54
C ILE A 288 -20.98 7.30 -14.62
N PRO A 289 -22.01 7.60 -13.81
CA PRO A 289 -23.26 6.84 -13.82
C PRO A 289 -24.00 7.01 -15.15
N ALA A 290 -24.77 5.99 -15.51
CA ALA A 290 -25.66 6.05 -16.67
C ALA A 290 -26.63 7.24 -16.56
N GLY A 291 -26.95 7.86 -17.69
CA GLY A 291 -27.81 9.04 -17.77
C GLY A 291 -27.11 10.38 -17.48
N LEU A 292 -25.88 10.38 -16.97
CA LEU A 292 -25.18 11.64 -16.66
C LEU A 292 -24.63 12.36 -17.90
N LEU A 293 -24.16 11.61 -18.89
CA LEU A 293 -23.63 12.14 -20.15
C LEU A 293 -24.76 12.35 -21.16
N LYS A 294 -24.71 13.47 -21.88
CA LYS A 294 -25.70 13.87 -22.89
C LYS A 294 -25.08 13.89 -24.28
N ALA A 295 -25.86 13.75 -25.34
CA ALA A 295 -25.34 13.91 -26.69
C ALA A 295 -24.86 15.36 -26.90
N GLY A 296 -23.72 15.54 -27.56
CA GLY A 296 -23.09 16.83 -27.77
C GLY A 296 -22.19 17.26 -26.61
N LYS A 297 -22.26 18.53 -26.25
CA LYS A 297 -21.35 19.17 -25.28
C LYS A 297 -21.61 18.66 -23.85
N ASN A 298 -20.54 18.23 -23.19
CA ASN A 298 -20.49 17.91 -21.77
C ASN A 298 -19.28 18.60 -21.15
N THR A 299 -19.26 18.72 -19.82
CA THR A 299 -18.17 19.37 -19.10
C THR A 299 -17.67 18.50 -17.96
N ILE A 300 -16.36 18.45 -17.80
CA ILE A 300 -15.68 17.87 -16.63
C ILE A 300 -14.99 18.98 -15.84
N THR A 301 -15.07 18.90 -14.53
CA THR A 301 -14.41 19.81 -13.58
C THR A 301 -13.59 19.01 -12.58
N ILE A 302 -12.33 19.39 -12.40
CA ILE A 302 -11.42 18.83 -11.40
C ILE A 302 -11.08 19.94 -10.41
N ARG A 303 -11.41 19.72 -9.14
CA ARG A 303 -10.90 20.49 -8.01
C ARG A 303 -9.72 19.73 -7.42
N LEU A 304 -8.51 20.18 -7.74
CA LEU A 304 -7.26 19.64 -7.24
C LEU A 304 -6.91 20.33 -5.91
N PHE A 305 -6.49 19.53 -4.93
CA PHE A 305 -5.96 20.00 -3.66
C PHE A 305 -4.46 19.76 -3.58
N SER A 306 -3.74 20.81 -3.24
CA SER A 306 -2.31 20.79 -2.96
C SER A 306 -2.11 21.06 -1.47
N TYR A 307 -1.74 20.02 -0.72
CA TYR A 307 -1.43 20.14 0.71
C TYR A 307 0.02 20.58 0.96
N GLY A 308 0.87 20.55 -0.07
CA GLY A 308 2.29 20.87 0.03
C GLY A 308 3.05 20.33 -1.18
N GLY A 309 4.31 20.72 -1.33
CA GLY A 309 5.11 20.34 -2.50
C GLY A 309 4.58 21.00 -3.78
N ARG A 310 4.78 20.36 -4.93
CA ARG A 310 4.37 20.87 -6.24
C ARG A 310 3.16 20.12 -6.79
N PRO A 311 1.98 20.76 -6.91
CA PRO A 311 0.85 20.10 -7.54
C PRO A 311 1.12 19.90 -9.03
N GLN A 312 0.66 18.77 -9.57
CA GLN A 312 0.85 18.42 -10.97
C GLN A 312 -0.09 17.29 -11.40
N PHE A 313 -0.34 17.22 -12.70
CA PHE A 313 -0.84 16.02 -13.37
C PHE A 313 0.36 15.20 -13.84
N VAL A 314 0.43 13.93 -13.47
CA VAL A 314 1.56 13.07 -13.82
C VAL A 314 1.44 12.65 -15.28
N LYS A 315 2.47 12.95 -16.07
CA LYS A 315 2.60 12.57 -17.49
C LYS A 315 2.59 11.06 -17.69
N GLU A 316 2.20 10.61 -18.87
CA GLU A 316 2.18 9.19 -19.29
C GLU A 316 1.20 8.30 -18.50
N LYS A 317 0.35 8.91 -17.67
CA LYS A 317 -0.81 8.25 -17.05
C LYS A 317 -2.07 8.53 -17.88
N PRO A 318 -3.09 7.64 -17.87
CA PRO A 318 -4.24 7.80 -18.76
C PRO A 318 -5.22 8.89 -18.29
N TYR A 319 -5.50 9.86 -19.17
CA TYR A 319 -6.55 10.88 -18.99
C TYR A 319 -7.63 10.73 -20.06
N LYS A 320 -8.69 9.99 -19.76
CA LYS A 320 -9.72 9.62 -20.75
C LYS A 320 -11.03 9.14 -20.12
N ILE A 321 -12.08 9.15 -20.92
CA ILE A 321 -13.36 8.50 -20.60
C ILE A 321 -13.46 7.25 -21.47
N LEU A 322 -13.78 6.12 -20.86
CA LEU A 322 -13.95 4.83 -21.54
C LEU A 322 -15.41 4.38 -21.49
N PHE A 323 -15.92 3.91 -22.63
CA PHE A 323 -17.26 3.35 -22.80
C PHE A 323 -17.17 1.87 -23.17
N GLY A 324 -18.23 1.12 -22.89
CA GLY A 324 -18.33 -0.29 -23.27
C GLY A 324 -19.51 -0.98 -22.62
N LYS A 325 -20.13 -1.94 -23.33
CA LYS A 325 -21.35 -2.61 -22.88
C LYS A 325 -21.10 -3.44 -21.62
N GLY A 326 -21.44 -2.88 -20.45
CA GLY A 326 -21.32 -3.53 -19.15
C GLY A 326 -19.91 -3.59 -18.57
N GLN A 327 -18.86 -3.36 -19.36
CA GLN A 327 -17.45 -3.30 -18.92
C GLN A 327 -16.74 -2.07 -19.52
N PRO A 328 -17.14 -0.83 -19.16
CA PRO A 328 -16.59 0.39 -19.78
C PRO A 328 -15.06 0.50 -19.65
N GLU A 329 -14.47 -0.07 -18.60
CA GLU A 329 -13.03 -0.16 -18.44
C GLU A 329 -12.27 -0.84 -19.58
N LYS A 330 -12.94 -1.68 -20.40
CA LYS A 330 -12.35 -2.37 -21.57
C LYS A 330 -12.22 -1.47 -22.78
N GLY A 331 -12.86 -0.29 -22.76
CA GLY A 331 -12.65 0.77 -23.74
C GLY A 331 -13.05 0.39 -25.17
N GLU A 332 -14.31 -0.04 -25.36
CA GLU A 332 -14.86 -0.25 -26.71
C GLU A 332 -14.86 1.05 -27.54
N SER A 333 -15.03 2.19 -26.85
CA SER A 333 -14.72 3.51 -27.39
C SER A 333 -14.17 4.41 -26.27
N GLU A 334 -13.47 5.48 -26.65
CA GLU A 334 -12.88 6.41 -25.70
C GLU A 334 -12.95 7.88 -26.12
N ILE A 335 -12.88 8.77 -25.13
CA ILE A 335 -12.71 10.21 -25.31
C ILE A 335 -11.41 10.61 -24.61
N ASN A 336 -10.47 11.18 -25.36
CA ASN A 336 -9.22 11.71 -24.82
C ASN A 336 -9.49 13.00 -24.04
N LEU A 337 -8.92 13.11 -22.84
CA LEU A 337 -9.00 14.31 -21.99
C LEU A 337 -7.69 15.09 -21.89
N GLU A 338 -6.60 14.63 -22.51
CA GLU A 338 -5.30 15.33 -22.51
C GLU A 338 -5.33 16.67 -23.25
N GLY A 339 -4.24 17.44 -23.12
CA GLY A 339 -4.02 18.73 -23.79
C GLY A 339 -4.54 19.92 -22.99
N SER A 340 -5.07 20.93 -23.69
CA SER A 340 -5.56 22.18 -23.10
C SER A 340 -6.80 21.98 -22.22
N TRP A 341 -6.79 22.65 -21.07
CA TRP A 341 -7.89 22.82 -20.11
C TRP A 341 -7.98 24.29 -19.71
N LYS A 342 -9.12 24.69 -19.18
CA LYS A 342 -9.27 25.97 -18.50
C LYS A 342 -8.86 25.83 -17.04
N TYR A 343 -8.13 26.80 -16.52
CA TYR A 343 -7.60 26.82 -15.17
C TYR A 343 -8.00 28.09 -14.42
N HIS A 344 -8.35 27.91 -13.15
CA HIS A 344 -8.53 29.00 -12.21
C HIS A 344 -8.08 28.60 -10.80
N LEU A 345 -7.38 29.50 -10.11
CA LEU A 345 -7.00 29.30 -8.72
C LEU A 345 -8.24 29.47 -7.82
N GLY A 346 -8.54 28.50 -6.97
CA GLY A 346 -9.63 28.58 -5.99
C GLY A 346 -9.20 29.38 -4.77
N ALA A 347 -8.30 28.79 -3.98
CA ALA A 347 -7.72 29.41 -2.79
C ALA A 347 -6.20 29.13 -2.73
N PRO A 348 -5.33 30.16 -2.70
CA PRO A 348 -3.94 29.98 -2.33
C PRO A 348 -3.83 29.71 -0.82
N MET A 349 -3.07 28.70 -0.44
CA MET A 349 -2.82 28.33 0.96
C MET A 349 -1.33 28.19 1.26
N PRO A 350 -0.90 28.41 2.52
CA PRO A 350 0.38 27.86 2.97
C PRO A 350 0.35 26.33 2.91
N ALA A 351 1.52 25.69 2.98
CA ALA A 351 1.60 24.24 3.13
C ALA A 351 0.76 23.79 4.35
N ALA A 352 0.08 22.66 4.20
CA ALA A 352 -0.68 22.05 5.27
C ALA A 352 0.27 21.70 6.44
N PRO A 353 -0.23 21.82 7.69
CA PRO A 353 0.58 21.47 8.85
C PRO A 353 0.96 19.99 8.79
N GLY A 354 2.25 19.71 9.04
CA GLY A 354 2.76 18.35 9.12
C GLY A 354 2.12 17.54 10.26
N GLN A 355 2.12 16.22 10.10
CA GLN A 355 1.66 15.28 11.11
C GLN A 355 2.80 14.35 11.52
N THR A 356 2.83 13.96 12.79
CA THR A 356 3.82 13.01 13.29
C THR A 356 3.45 11.60 12.85
N ALA A 357 4.25 11.04 11.94
CA ALA A 357 4.14 9.63 11.56
C ALA A 357 4.71 8.73 12.68
N PHE A 358 3.94 8.49 13.74
CA PHE A 358 4.38 7.64 14.86
C PHE A 358 4.82 6.25 14.41
N HIS A 359 4.15 5.69 13.40
CA HIS A 359 4.49 4.40 12.82
C HIS A 359 5.86 4.37 12.12
N TYR A 360 6.51 5.51 11.87
CA TYR A 360 7.88 5.55 11.36
C TYR A 360 8.91 5.43 12.48
N LYS A 361 8.50 5.58 13.74
CA LYS A 361 9.41 5.67 14.86
C LYS A 361 9.97 4.30 15.24
N PRO A 362 11.23 4.23 15.70
CA PRO A 362 11.89 2.96 15.90
C PRO A 362 11.14 2.05 16.88
N THR A 363 11.21 0.74 16.64
CA THR A 363 10.63 -0.34 17.48
C THR A 363 9.11 -0.38 17.62
N GLY A 364 8.38 0.72 17.39
CA GLY A 364 6.94 0.79 17.61
C GLY A 364 6.15 -0.29 16.87
N LEU A 365 6.46 -0.50 15.58
CA LEU A 365 5.79 -1.52 14.75
C LEU A 365 6.23 -2.93 15.13
N TYR A 366 7.52 -3.15 15.43
CA TYR A 366 7.99 -4.44 15.93
C TYR A 366 7.17 -4.89 17.14
N ASN A 367 7.06 -4.02 18.15
CA ASN A 367 6.40 -4.34 19.40
C ASN A 367 4.94 -4.72 19.20
N ALA A 368 4.21 -4.02 18.33
CA ALA A 368 2.77 -4.20 18.21
C ALA A 368 2.32 -5.11 17.06
N MET A 369 3.17 -5.34 16.05
CA MET A 369 2.77 -6.07 14.83
C MET A 369 3.62 -7.31 14.53
N ILE A 370 4.84 -7.40 15.08
CA ILE A 370 5.76 -8.54 14.85
C ILE A 370 5.88 -9.42 16.09
N ALA A 371 6.10 -8.81 17.27
CA ALA A 371 6.27 -9.56 18.51
C ALA A 371 5.07 -10.47 18.87
N PRO A 372 3.80 -10.09 18.62
CA PRO A 372 2.67 -11.01 18.82
C PRO A 372 2.73 -12.26 17.93
N LEU A 373 3.40 -12.18 16.77
CA LEU A 373 3.49 -13.27 15.80
C LEU A 373 4.54 -14.32 16.16
N LEU A 374 5.37 -14.08 17.19
CA LEU A 374 6.43 -15.00 17.62
C LEU A 374 5.89 -16.36 18.12
N ASN A 375 4.59 -16.42 18.44
CA ASN A 375 3.92 -17.65 18.82
C ASN A 375 3.49 -18.52 17.63
N TYR A 376 3.61 -18.01 16.39
CA TYR A 376 3.41 -18.78 15.16
C TYR A 376 4.72 -19.39 14.67
N THR A 377 4.65 -20.64 14.21
CA THR A 377 5.72 -21.23 13.40
C THR A 377 5.56 -20.77 11.97
N VAL A 378 6.62 -20.20 11.39
CA VAL A 378 6.62 -19.62 10.04
C VAL A 378 7.65 -20.30 9.14
N SER A 379 7.32 -20.46 7.87
CA SER A 379 8.18 -21.02 6.82
C SER A 379 9.28 -20.02 6.42
N GLY A 380 9.00 -18.71 6.47
CA GLY A 380 9.97 -17.66 6.21
C GLY A 380 9.34 -16.27 6.15
N VAL A 381 10.17 -15.28 5.79
CA VAL A 381 9.79 -13.87 5.68
C VAL A 381 9.99 -13.36 4.26
N ILE A 382 8.99 -12.67 3.72
CA ILE A 382 9.10 -11.90 2.49
C ILE A 382 9.10 -10.42 2.89
N TRP A 383 10.19 -9.73 2.62
CA TRP A 383 10.45 -8.36 3.07
C TRP A 383 10.49 -7.41 1.87
N TYR A 384 9.50 -6.52 1.75
CA TYR A 384 9.48 -5.47 0.73
C TYR A 384 9.43 -4.09 1.37
N GLN A 385 10.62 -3.53 1.57
CA GLN A 385 10.81 -2.22 2.16
C GLN A 385 12.11 -1.59 1.67
N GLY A 386 12.14 -0.27 1.67
CA GLY A 386 13.37 0.48 1.57
C GLY A 386 13.22 1.94 1.16
N GLU A 387 12.10 2.30 0.53
CA GLU A 387 11.90 3.63 -0.06
C GLU A 387 12.05 4.75 0.99
N SER A 388 11.61 4.50 2.23
CA SER A 388 11.74 5.46 3.34
C SER A 388 13.15 5.57 3.95
N ASN A 389 14.07 4.69 3.57
CA ASN A 389 15.46 4.70 4.02
C ASN A 389 16.43 5.17 2.93
N VAL A 390 15.97 5.49 1.71
CA VAL A 390 16.85 5.88 0.58
C VAL A 390 17.73 7.09 0.91
N SER A 391 17.20 8.09 1.62
CA SER A 391 17.98 9.26 2.04
C SER A 391 19.10 8.92 3.04
N ARG A 392 18.96 7.82 3.79
CA ARG A 392 19.92 7.29 4.79
C ARG A 392 20.45 5.91 4.40
N ARG A 393 20.56 5.66 3.10
CA ARG A 393 20.96 4.35 2.53
C ARG A 393 22.30 3.81 3.04
N ASN A 394 23.19 4.68 3.49
CA ASN A 394 24.47 4.33 4.11
C ASN A 394 24.31 3.49 5.39
N GLU A 395 23.19 3.59 6.11
CA GLU A 395 22.93 2.82 7.34
C GLU A 395 22.09 1.56 7.09
N TYR A 396 21.48 1.45 5.90
CA TYR A 396 20.44 0.46 5.64
C TYR A 396 20.94 -0.98 5.74
N LYS A 397 22.16 -1.24 5.28
CA LYS A 397 22.78 -2.58 5.35
C LYS A 397 22.89 -3.09 6.78
N ASP A 398 23.37 -2.25 7.68
CA ASP A 398 23.58 -2.62 9.07
C ASP A 398 22.25 -2.78 9.80
N LEU A 399 21.31 -1.88 9.57
CA LEU A 399 19.96 -1.96 10.14
C LEU A 399 19.20 -3.20 9.67
N LEU A 400 19.19 -3.50 8.36
CA LEU A 400 18.50 -4.68 7.85
C LEU A 400 19.16 -5.99 8.32
N THR A 401 20.49 -6.02 8.38
CA THR A 401 21.24 -7.16 8.95
C THR A 401 20.86 -7.38 10.42
N ALA A 402 20.78 -6.31 11.21
CA ALA A 402 20.35 -6.37 12.60
C ALA A 402 18.89 -6.83 12.74
N MET A 403 17.98 -6.35 11.87
CA MET A 403 16.58 -6.80 11.85
C MET A 403 16.47 -8.30 11.59
N ILE A 404 17.15 -8.81 10.56
CA ILE A 404 17.13 -10.23 10.20
C ILE A 404 17.67 -11.08 11.36
N SER A 405 18.78 -10.66 11.97
CA SER A 405 19.37 -11.36 13.12
C SER A 405 18.43 -11.37 14.33
N ASP A 406 17.87 -10.20 14.69
CA ASP A 406 16.93 -10.04 15.80
C ASP A 406 15.69 -10.92 15.60
N TRP A 407 15.06 -10.87 14.42
CA TRP A 407 13.88 -11.68 14.14
C TRP A 407 14.19 -13.17 14.22
N ARG A 408 15.29 -13.64 13.64
CA ARG A 408 15.72 -15.04 13.76
C ARG A 408 15.92 -15.48 15.20
N GLN A 409 16.52 -14.63 16.02
CA GLN A 409 16.72 -14.90 17.45
C GLN A 409 15.36 -14.99 18.18
N ARG A 410 14.45 -14.05 17.92
CA ARG A 410 13.15 -13.94 18.58
C ARG A 410 12.21 -15.10 18.22
N TRP A 411 12.23 -15.54 16.97
CA TRP A 411 11.52 -16.74 16.52
C TRP A 411 12.22 -18.05 16.92
N ASN A 412 13.41 -17.98 17.52
CA ASN A 412 14.27 -19.12 17.81
C ASN A 412 14.50 -20.01 16.55
N LYS A 413 14.76 -19.35 15.41
CA LYS A 413 14.94 -19.98 14.11
C LYS A 413 16.09 -19.30 13.36
N SER A 414 17.32 -19.67 13.72
CA SER A 414 18.56 -19.06 13.21
C SER A 414 18.74 -19.17 11.69
N ASP A 415 18.08 -20.13 11.06
CA ASP A 415 18.15 -20.41 9.63
C ASP A 415 16.89 -19.97 8.86
N MET A 416 15.96 -19.24 9.52
CA MET A 416 14.72 -18.75 8.92
C MET A 416 15.03 -17.99 7.62
N PRO A 417 14.47 -18.40 6.47
CA PRO A 417 14.77 -17.77 5.20
C PRO A 417 14.13 -16.37 5.12
N PHE A 418 14.87 -15.43 4.55
CA PHE A 418 14.39 -14.08 4.22
C PHE A 418 14.50 -13.84 2.72
N TYR A 419 13.42 -13.38 2.12
CA TYR A 419 13.37 -12.96 0.72
C TYR A 419 13.23 -11.45 0.68
N ILE A 420 14.35 -10.76 0.39
CA ILE A 420 14.38 -9.30 0.26
C ILE A 420 13.90 -8.95 -1.14
N ILE A 421 12.89 -8.11 -1.24
CA ILE A 421 12.44 -7.57 -2.52
C ILE A 421 13.24 -6.31 -2.83
N GLU A 422 13.96 -6.32 -3.95
CA GLU A 422 14.67 -5.15 -4.46
C GLU A 422 13.70 -4.00 -4.76
N LEU A 423 14.11 -2.74 -4.58
CA LEU A 423 13.27 -1.62 -5.01
C LEU A 423 13.08 -1.60 -6.54
N ALA A 424 11.84 -1.39 -6.98
CA ALA A 424 11.47 -1.30 -8.41
C ALA A 424 12.02 -0.03 -9.08
N ASP A 425 11.99 0.06 -10.41
CA ASP A 425 12.38 1.27 -11.14
C ASP A 425 11.47 2.43 -10.79
N PHE A 426 12.11 3.57 -10.51
CA PHE A 426 11.45 4.79 -10.09
C PHE A 426 12.37 5.99 -10.32
N LEU A 427 11.77 7.18 -10.35
CA LEU A 427 12.36 8.50 -10.59
C LEU A 427 12.66 8.81 -12.06
N SER A 428 12.40 10.06 -12.44
CA SER A 428 12.64 10.56 -13.78
C SER A 428 14.08 10.33 -14.24
N PRO A 429 14.33 9.96 -15.51
CA PRO A 429 15.69 9.86 -16.06
C PRO A 429 16.52 11.14 -15.91
N THR A 430 15.88 12.30 -15.73
CA THR A 430 16.54 13.59 -15.50
C THR A 430 16.94 13.83 -14.05
N ASP A 431 16.35 13.12 -13.08
CA ASP A 431 16.73 13.16 -11.67
C ASP A 431 17.96 12.27 -11.42
N LYS A 432 19.13 12.77 -11.85
CA LYS A 432 20.40 12.04 -11.71
C LYS A 432 20.77 11.76 -10.26
N GLY A 433 20.51 12.71 -9.36
CA GLY A 433 20.83 12.56 -7.94
C GLY A 433 19.96 11.51 -7.26
N GLY A 434 18.65 11.58 -7.46
CA GLY A 434 17.71 10.60 -6.92
C GLY A 434 17.95 9.20 -7.48
N ARG A 435 18.17 9.05 -8.79
CA ARG A 435 18.47 7.73 -9.39
C ARG A 435 19.79 7.12 -8.90
N THR A 436 20.81 7.94 -8.66
CA THR A 436 22.05 7.47 -8.02
C THR A 436 21.79 6.97 -6.60
N ALA A 437 21.07 7.74 -5.78
CA ALA A 437 20.71 7.31 -4.42
C ALA A 437 19.86 6.03 -4.42
N TRP A 438 18.94 5.89 -5.37
CA TRP A 438 18.12 4.68 -5.56
C TRP A 438 18.95 3.46 -5.93
N ALA A 439 19.92 3.61 -6.84
CA ALA A 439 20.84 2.54 -7.23
C ALA A 439 21.77 2.12 -6.08
N GLU A 440 22.31 3.09 -5.33
CA GLU A 440 23.11 2.84 -4.12
C GLU A 440 22.30 2.09 -3.05
N PHE A 441 21.02 2.41 -2.91
CA PHE A 441 20.12 1.68 -2.01
C PHE A 441 19.90 0.22 -2.45
N ARG A 442 19.63 -0.03 -3.73
CA ARG A 442 19.52 -1.40 -4.26
C ARG A 442 20.80 -2.20 -4.06
N LYS A 443 21.96 -1.56 -4.22
CA LYS A 443 23.26 -2.18 -3.89
C LYS A 443 23.31 -2.60 -2.42
N ALA A 444 22.87 -1.76 -1.49
CA ALA A 444 22.79 -2.13 -0.08
C ALA A 444 21.84 -3.33 0.17
N GLN A 445 20.69 -3.41 -0.52
CA GLN A 445 19.81 -4.59 -0.45
C GLN A 445 20.50 -5.87 -0.93
N ALA A 446 21.24 -5.79 -2.05
CA ALA A 446 22.00 -6.90 -2.58
C ALA A 446 23.13 -7.35 -1.63
N GLU A 447 23.89 -6.40 -1.09
CA GLU A 447 24.95 -6.72 -0.13
C GLU A 447 24.43 -7.43 1.12
N VAL A 448 23.25 -7.05 1.63
CA VAL A 448 22.63 -7.77 2.76
C VAL A 448 22.32 -9.22 2.37
N ALA A 449 21.74 -9.45 1.19
CA ALA A 449 21.45 -10.79 0.72
C ALA A 449 22.72 -11.64 0.53
N ASP A 450 23.79 -11.06 0.00
CA ASP A 450 25.05 -11.77 -0.27
C ASP A 450 25.83 -12.11 1.02
N THR A 451 25.72 -11.26 2.05
CA THR A 451 26.51 -11.40 3.29
C THR A 451 25.78 -12.13 4.41
N ASN A 452 24.48 -12.38 4.28
CA ASN A 452 23.68 -13.06 5.30
C ASN A 452 23.21 -14.45 4.83
N LYS A 453 23.41 -15.47 5.66
CA LYS A 453 22.96 -16.84 5.37
C LYS A 453 21.45 -16.92 5.19
N ASN A 454 20.97 -17.76 4.27
CA ASN A 454 19.55 -17.97 3.96
C ASN A 454 18.79 -16.66 3.72
N VAL A 455 19.43 -15.72 3.03
CA VAL A 455 18.80 -14.50 2.54
C VAL A 455 18.89 -14.51 1.03
N THR A 456 17.79 -14.22 0.35
CA THR A 456 17.73 -14.17 -1.12
C THR A 456 17.20 -12.83 -1.56
N LEU A 457 17.92 -12.17 -2.47
CA LEU A 457 17.42 -10.99 -3.15
C LEU A 457 16.52 -11.41 -4.32
N ILE A 458 15.29 -10.90 -4.33
CA ILE A 458 14.37 -11.01 -5.45
C ILE A 458 14.50 -9.75 -6.30
N LYS A 459 15.09 -9.90 -7.48
CA LYS A 459 15.27 -8.80 -8.44
C LYS A 459 13.92 -8.22 -8.86
N ASN A 460 13.88 -6.91 -8.90
CA ASN A 460 12.68 -6.12 -9.19
C ASN A 460 13.01 -4.82 -9.92
N SER A 461 14.29 -4.52 -10.15
CA SER A 461 14.76 -3.30 -10.80
C SER A 461 14.25 -3.07 -12.21
N ASP A 462 13.79 -4.11 -12.90
CA ASP A 462 13.22 -4.09 -14.25
C ASP A 462 11.69 -3.89 -14.27
N LEU A 463 11.05 -4.03 -13.11
CA LEU A 463 9.63 -3.72 -12.93
C LEU A 463 9.51 -2.28 -12.43
N GLY A 464 8.40 -1.62 -12.76
CA GLY A 464 8.11 -0.25 -12.31
C GLY A 464 8.21 0.80 -13.40
N GLU A 465 7.96 2.05 -12.99
CA GLU A 465 7.79 3.18 -13.88
C GLU A 465 8.47 4.40 -13.24
N TRP A 466 9.11 5.24 -14.05
CA TRP A 466 9.85 6.41 -13.54
C TRP A 466 8.96 7.42 -12.79
N ASN A 467 7.66 7.40 -13.05
CA ASN A 467 6.66 8.34 -12.55
C ASN A 467 5.73 7.73 -11.47
N ASP A 468 5.98 6.49 -11.02
CA ASP A 468 5.16 5.81 -10.02
C ASP A 468 6.01 4.94 -9.10
N ILE A 469 6.01 5.29 -7.81
CA ILE A 469 6.78 4.56 -6.81
C ILE A 469 6.17 3.17 -6.50
N HIS A 470 4.92 2.94 -6.93
CA HIS A 470 4.17 1.72 -6.69
C HIS A 470 3.99 0.91 -7.98
N PRO A 471 4.96 0.07 -8.38
CA PRO A 471 4.86 -0.73 -9.59
C PRO A 471 3.60 -1.60 -9.58
N LEU A 472 2.81 -1.54 -10.66
CA LEU A 472 1.55 -2.25 -10.78
C LEU A 472 1.72 -3.72 -11.16
N ASP A 473 2.85 -4.12 -11.77
CA ASP A 473 3.12 -5.52 -12.11
C ASP A 473 3.54 -6.36 -10.89
N LYS A 474 2.59 -6.61 -10.00
CA LYS A 474 2.79 -7.45 -8.81
C LYS A 474 2.75 -8.95 -9.12
N LYS A 475 2.23 -9.33 -10.28
CA LYS A 475 2.16 -10.73 -10.72
C LYS A 475 3.54 -11.28 -11.03
N THR A 476 4.29 -10.61 -11.91
CA THR A 476 5.65 -11.05 -12.25
C THR A 476 6.54 -11.11 -11.02
N LEU A 477 6.42 -10.14 -10.11
CA LEU A 477 7.15 -10.16 -8.86
C LEU A 477 6.74 -11.35 -7.96
N GLY A 478 5.45 -11.59 -7.76
CA GLY A 478 4.95 -12.73 -6.98
C GLY A 478 5.41 -14.09 -7.53
N GLN A 479 5.46 -14.23 -8.85
CA GLN A 479 6.00 -15.41 -9.54
C GLN A 479 7.50 -15.62 -9.27
N ARG A 480 8.30 -14.53 -9.24
CA ARG A 480 9.73 -14.60 -8.90
C ARG A 480 9.95 -15.07 -7.46
N VAL A 481 9.15 -14.54 -6.52
CA VAL A 481 9.19 -14.96 -5.12
C VAL A 481 8.83 -16.45 -5.00
N ALA A 482 7.74 -16.88 -5.63
CA ALA A 482 7.33 -18.28 -5.62
C ALA A 482 8.40 -19.20 -6.22
N ALA A 483 9.00 -18.81 -7.35
CA ALA A 483 10.06 -19.59 -7.98
C ALA A 483 11.30 -19.75 -7.07
N ALA A 484 11.75 -18.67 -6.42
CA ALA A 484 12.88 -18.71 -5.51
C ALA A 484 12.64 -19.66 -4.32
N ILE A 485 11.46 -19.59 -3.70
CA ILE A 485 11.06 -20.45 -2.59
C ILE A 485 11.02 -21.93 -3.02
N LEU A 486 10.43 -22.23 -4.18
CA LEU A 486 10.31 -23.60 -4.66
C LEU A 486 11.66 -24.23 -5.03
N ILE A 487 12.59 -23.43 -5.58
CA ILE A 487 13.97 -23.88 -5.83
C ILE A 487 14.64 -24.27 -4.50
N GLU A 488 14.49 -23.46 -3.46
CA GLU A 488 15.09 -23.72 -2.15
C GLU A 488 14.48 -24.97 -1.49
N MET A 489 13.15 -25.11 -1.51
CA MET A 489 12.44 -26.29 -1.00
C MET A 489 12.90 -27.58 -1.68
N ASN A 490 13.01 -27.58 -3.01
CA ASN A 490 13.50 -28.72 -3.78
C ASN A 490 14.97 -29.05 -3.49
N THR A 491 15.79 -28.04 -3.21
CA THR A 491 17.20 -28.23 -2.86
C THR A 491 17.34 -28.87 -1.47
N LYS A 492 16.51 -28.44 -0.50
CA LYS A 492 16.48 -29.01 0.85
C LYS A 492 15.96 -30.44 0.88
N ASN A 493 14.96 -30.79 0.07
CA ASN A 493 14.43 -32.16 -0.02
C ASN A 493 15.37 -33.17 -0.71
N ARG A 494 16.45 -32.71 -1.36
CA ARG A 494 17.47 -33.56 -2.01
C ARG A 494 18.69 -33.84 -1.14
N LYS A 495 18.80 -33.19 0.03
CA LYS A 495 19.85 -33.43 1.04
C LYS A 495 19.23 -34.16 2.22
#